data_AF-X0ZL90-F1
#
_entry.id   AF-X0ZL90-F1
#
_cell.length_a   1.000
_cell.length_b   1.000
_cell.length_c   1.000
_cell.angle_alpha   90.00
_cell.angle_beta   90.00
_cell.angle_gamma   90.00
#
_symmetry.space_group_name_H-M   'P 1'
#
loop_
_entity.id
_entity.type
_entity.pdbx_description
1 polymer ?
#
loop_
_entity_poly.entity_id
_entity_poly.type
_entity_poly.pdbx_seq_one_letter_code
_entity_poly.pdbx_strand_id
1 'polypeptide(L)'
;CQTKPIVTKGNASCDNIAARGHINFLDSNVLFSEIETMNERFKHIADFVAANEVDVILLQEIVGGSIAKTPNSAQDLRAILRVKHDLDFNISTAWEIGEPNIFSSANAILSRCKFLDAKVKRLPRVSESPIRVGAEKKAISFRRNVQLAHLEIPERGKINVYNTHLCARCDKDGRAKQLEGLLEIINSLETAIPGD
;
A
#
# COMPACT_ATOMS: atom_id res chain seq x y z
N CYS A 1 -6.24 -17.55 3.64
CA CYS A 1 -5.45 -16.51 2.92
C CYS A 1 -6.24 -15.22 2.86
N GLN A 2 -5.60 -14.05 2.99
CA GLN A 2 -6.29 -12.76 2.93
C GLN A 2 -6.86 -12.50 1.53
N THR A 3 -8.18 -12.30 1.44
CA THR A 3 -8.93 -11.95 0.22
C THR A 3 -9.58 -10.56 0.29
N LYS A 4 -9.64 -9.97 1.49
CA LYS A 4 -10.04 -8.58 1.75
C LYS A 4 -8.91 -7.86 2.52
N PRO A 5 -8.49 -6.65 2.12
CA PRO A 5 -7.56 -5.85 2.91
C PRO A 5 -8.18 -5.48 4.27
N ILE A 6 -7.33 -5.16 5.25
CA ILE A 6 -7.80 -4.57 6.51
C ILE A 6 -8.05 -3.09 6.25
N VAL A 7 -9.29 -2.64 6.44
CA VAL A 7 -9.68 -1.23 6.23
C VAL A 7 -9.85 -0.52 7.58
N THR A 8 -9.13 0.58 7.77
CA THR A 8 -9.25 1.47 8.93
C THR A 8 -9.80 2.82 8.47
N LYS A 9 -11.07 3.08 8.77
CA LYS A 9 -11.73 4.35 8.41
C LYS A 9 -11.09 5.55 9.11
N GLY A 10 -11.08 6.69 8.44
CA GLY A 10 -10.77 8.00 9.01
C GLY A 10 -11.92 8.99 8.82
N ASN A 11 -11.66 10.23 9.21
CA ASN A 11 -12.57 11.37 9.09
C ASN A 11 -12.38 12.09 7.74
N ALA A 12 -11.62 11.51 6.81
CA ALA A 12 -11.24 12.15 5.57
C ALA A 12 -12.42 12.28 4.58
N SER A 13 -12.46 13.41 3.88
CA SER A 13 -13.43 13.72 2.83
C SER A 13 -12.73 14.21 1.56
N CYS A 14 -13.37 14.03 0.42
CA CYS A 14 -12.84 14.40 -0.91
C CYS A 14 -13.46 15.65 -1.53
N ASP A 15 -14.17 16.46 -0.73
CA ASP A 15 -14.81 17.70 -1.19
C ASP A 15 -13.76 18.71 -1.72
N ASN A 16 -12.63 18.85 -1.02
CA ASN A 16 -11.51 19.70 -1.47
C ASN A 16 -10.93 19.18 -2.81
N ILE A 17 -10.73 17.87 -2.95
CA ILE A 17 -10.19 17.25 -4.17
C ILE A 17 -11.13 17.44 -5.37
N ALA A 18 -12.44 17.27 -5.17
CA ALA A 18 -13.46 17.56 -6.17
C ALA A 18 -13.46 19.02 -6.64
N ALA A 19 -13.35 19.95 -5.68
CA ALA A 19 -13.29 21.40 -5.93
C ALA A 19 -11.99 21.81 -6.65
N ARG A 20 -10.84 21.29 -6.21
CA ARG A 20 -9.50 21.53 -6.79
C ARG A 20 -9.34 20.89 -8.18
N GLY A 21 -10.15 19.89 -8.52
CA GLY A 21 -10.25 19.31 -9.86
C GLY A 21 -9.06 18.46 -10.29
N HIS A 22 -8.16 18.12 -9.36
CA HIS A 22 -7.07 17.17 -9.57
C HIS A 22 -6.76 16.42 -8.27
N ILE A 23 -6.07 15.30 -8.40
CA ILE A 23 -5.77 14.35 -7.32
C ILE A 23 -4.27 14.03 -7.32
N ASN A 24 -3.62 14.25 -6.18
CA ASN A 24 -2.18 14.06 -6.04
C ASN A 24 -1.88 12.68 -5.46
N PHE A 25 -1.10 11.89 -6.20
CA PHE A 25 -0.62 10.57 -5.79
C PHE A 25 0.84 10.62 -5.33
N LEU A 26 1.15 9.93 -4.24
CA LEU A 26 2.51 9.58 -3.85
C LEU A 26 2.64 8.05 -3.87
N ASP A 27 3.58 7.53 -4.65
CA ASP A 27 3.94 6.11 -4.64
C ASP A 27 5.32 5.94 -3.99
N SER A 28 5.42 5.09 -2.96
CA SER A 28 6.64 5.00 -2.14
C SER A 28 6.83 3.64 -1.46
N ASN A 29 7.95 2.98 -1.78
CA ASN A 29 8.48 1.89 -0.98
C ASN A 29 9.20 2.47 0.25
N VAL A 30 8.75 2.10 1.46
CA VAL A 30 9.24 2.69 2.71
C VAL A 30 10.41 1.95 3.37
N LEU A 31 10.99 0.96 2.69
CA LEU A 31 12.19 0.20 3.08
C LEU A 31 12.03 -0.52 4.44
N PHE A 32 11.44 -1.73 4.43
CA PHE A 32 11.21 -2.49 5.67
C PHE A 32 12.48 -2.90 6.39
N SER A 33 13.62 -2.95 5.69
CA SER A 33 14.91 -3.38 6.24
C SER A 33 15.50 -2.41 7.27
N GLU A 34 15.03 -1.15 7.28
CA GLU A 34 15.53 -0.08 8.15
C GLU A 34 14.46 0.35 9.15
N ILE A 35 14.10 -0.56 10.06
CA ILE A 35 13.05 -0.35 11.07
C ILE A 35 13.45 0.77 12.05
N GLU A 36 14.73 0.87 12.41
CA GLU A 36 15.24 1.81 13.42
C GLU A 36 15.06 3.28 13.01
N THR A 37 15.22 3.59 11.72
CA THR A 37 15.05 4.94 11.14
C THR A 37 13.66 5.17 10.54
N MET A 38 12.73 4.20 10.63
CA MET A 38 11.41 4.26 10.00
C MET A 38 10.57 5.47 10.44
N ASN A 39 10.62 5.84 11.73
CA ASN A 39 9.91 7.00 12.27
C ASN A 39 10.42 8.33 11.69
N GLU A 40 11.72 8.42 11.39
CA GLU A 40 12.31 9.61 10.75
C GLU A 40 11.88 9.69 9.28
N ARG A 41 11.98 8.58 8.52
CA ARG A 41 11.43 8.50 7.15
C ARG A 41 9.96 8.89 7.10
N PHE A 42 9.14 8.41 8.03
CA PHE A 42 7.72 8.76 8.09
C PHE A 42 7.44 10.22 8.41
N LYS A 43 8.27 10.90 9.21
CA LYS A 43 8.18 12.35 9.40
C LYS A 43 8.46 13.09 8.09
N HIS A 44 9.50 12.69 7.35
CA HIS A 44 9.79 13.29 6.03
C HIS A 44 8.70 13.03 5.00
N ILE A 45 8.14 11.81 4.95
CA ILE A 45 6.99 11.48 4.09
C ILE A 45 5.77 12.32 4.48
N ALA A 46 5.48 12.47 5.78
CA ALA A 46 4.36 13.29 6.24
C ALA A 46 4.53 14.78 5.89
N ASP A 47 5.75 15.31 6.01
CA ASP A 47 6.09 16.69 5.64
C ASP A 47 5.95 16.91 4.13
N PHE A 48 6.40 15.94 3.31
CA PHE A 48 6.19 15.98 1.86
C PHE A 48 4.71 15.91 1.48
N VAL A 49 3.94 15.01 2.11
CA VAL A 49 2.49 14.84 1.88
C VAL A 49 1.74 16.13 2.17
N ALA A 50 2.06 16.82 3.27
CA ALA A 50 1.44 18.09 3.63
C ALA A 50 1.85 19.23 2.68
N ALA A 51 3.14 19.34 2.36
CA ALA A 51 3.66 20.41 1.51
C ALA A 51 3.20 20.32 0.03
N ASN A 52 2.80 19.14 -0.43
CA ASN A 52 2.40 18.88 -1.84
C ASN A 52 0.92 18.47 -1.97
N GLU A 53 0.09 18.70 -0.94
CA GLU A 53 -1.34 18.38 -0.93
C GLU A 53 -1.65 16.96 -1.43
N VAL A 54 -0.91 15.95 -0.94
CA VAL A 54 -1.07 14.55 -1.40
C VAL A 54 -2.36 13.95 -0.87
N ASP A 55 -3.13 13.33 -1.76
CA ASP A 55 -4.49 12.84 -1.50
C ASP A 55 -4.56 11.32 -1.40
N VAL A 56 -3.68 10.64 -2.13
CA VAL A 56 -3.57 9.18 -2.13
C VAL A 56 -2.10 8.80 -1.99
N ILE A 57 -1.80 7.94 -1.01
CA ILE A 57 -0.45 7.43 -0.76
C ILE A 57 -0.46 5.92 -0.96
N LEU A 58 0.29 5.46 -1.94
CA LEU A 58 0.55 4.04 -2.21
C LEU A 58 1.86 3.70 -1.52
N LEU A 59 1.81 2.75 -0.60
CA LEU A 59 2.96 2.33 0.20
C LEU A 59 3.26 0.86 -0.04
N GLN A 60 4.52 0.54 -0.31
CA GLN A 60 5.03 -0.83 -0.27
C GLN A 60 6.03 -0.99 0.87
N GLU A 61 6.27 -2.23 1.31
CA GLU A 61 7.15 -2.52 2.45
C GLU A 61 6.68 -1.95 3.80
N ILE A 62 5.36 -1.80 3.95
CA ILE A 62 4.74 -1.53 5.25
C ILE A 62 4.91 -2.76 6.15
N VAL A 63 5.17 -2.55 7.44
CA VAL A 63 5.52 -3.63 8.39
C VAL A 63 4.56 -3.74 9.55
N GLY A 64 4.54 -4.92 10.17
CA GLY A 64 3.88 -5.14 11.46
C GLY A 64 4.45 -6.35 12.19
N GLY A 65 4.26 -6.39 13.50
CA GLY A 65 4.76 -7.43 14.41
C GLY A 65 5.75 -6.91 15.45
N SER A 66 6.13 -7.77 16.39
CA SER A 66 7.00 -7.45 17.52
C SER A 66 8.38 -6.97 17.10
N ILE A 67 8.96 -7.52 16.03
CA ILE A 67 10.26 -7.07 15.48
C ILE A 67 10.15 -5.65 14.92
N ALA A 68 9.02 -5.33 14.27
CA ALA A 68 8.74 -4.00 13.75
C ALA A 68 8.35 -2.99 14.86
N LYS A 69 8.06 -3.45 16.08
CA LYS A 69 7.57 -2.66 17.22
C LYS A 69 6.26 -1.89 16.95
N THR A 70 5.48 -2.34 15.96
CA THR A 70 4.19 -1.75 15.56
C THR A 70 3.24 -2.84 15.06
N PRO A 71 1.91 -2.74 15.26
CA PRO A 71 0.97 -3.65 14.60
C PRO A 71 0.83 -3.37 13.09
N ASN A 72 1.03 -2.12 12.64
CA ASN A 72 0.89 -1.73 11.23
C ASN A 72 1.52 -0.34 11.00
N SER A 73 2.67 -0.28 10.32
CA SER A 73 3.40 0.98 10.13
C SER A 73 2.67 2.00 9.24
N ALA A 74 1.67 1.60 8.45
CA ALA A 74 0.78 2.55 7.76
C ALA A 74 -0.11 3.34 8.73
N GLN A 75 -0.44 2.77 9.90
CA GLN A 75 -1.15 3.49 10.96
C GLN A 75 -0.22 4.48 11.68
N ASP A 76 1.06 4.15 11.83
CA ASP A 76 2.05 5.06 12.44
C ASP A 76 2.26 6.31 11.57
N LEU A 77 2.42 6.15 10.24
CA LEU A 77 2.50 7.28 9.31
C LEU A 77 1.24 8.16 9.39
N ARG A 78 0.05 7.55 9.42
CA ARG A 78 -1.21 8.28 9.58
C ARG A 78 -1.33 8.99 10.93
N ALA A 79 -0.80 8.42 12.00
CA ALA A 79 -0.75 9.09 13.30
C ALA A 79 0.13 10.35 13.24
N ILE A 80 1.28 10.29 12.54
CA ILE A 80 2.15 11.45 12.30
C ILE A 80 1.44 12.50 11.44
N LEU A 81 0.78 12.10 10.34
CA LEU A 81 0.01 13.00 9.48
C LEU A 81 -1.09 13.76 10.25
N ARG A 82 -1.85 13.03 11.09
CA ARG A 82 -2.88 13.62 11.96
C ARG A 82 -2.30 14.60 12.98
N VAL A 83 -1.30 14.17 13.73
CA VAL A 83 -0.77 14.94 14.88
C VAL A 83 0.06 16.14 14.43
N LYS A 84 0.80 16.04 13.32
CA LYS A 84 1.70 17.09 12.86
C LYS A 84 1.04 18.09 11.89
N HIS A 85 0.11 17.61 11.06
CA HIS A 85 -0.41 18.37 9.91
C HIS A 85 -1.95 18.45 9.84
N ASP A 86 -2.67 17.92 10.83
CA ASP A 86 -4.14 17.79 10.83
C ASP A 86 -4.70 17.04 9.59
N LEU A 87 -3.89 16.14 9.02
CA LEU A 87 -4.25 15.36 7.84
C LEU A 87 -4.68 13.94 8.23
N ASP A 88 -5.89 13.56 7.83
CA ASP A 88 -6.41 12.20 8.00
C ASP A 88 -6.65 11.48 6.67
N PHE A 89 -6.52 10.16 6.70
CA PHE A 89 -6.62 9.26 5.56
C PHE A 89 -7.35 7.98 5.96
N ASN A 90 -8.22 7.44 5.11
CA ASN A 90 -8.65 6.05 5.21
C ASN A 90 -7.47 5.14 4.85
N ILE A 91 -7.20 4.07 5.62
CA ILE A 91 -6.16 3.08 5.31
C ILE A 91 -6.81 1.79 4.80
N SER A 92 -6.25 1.21 3.76
CA SER A 92 -6.45 -0.17 3.34
C SER A 92 -5.08 -0.87 3.41
N THR A 93 -4.94 -2.00 4.11
CA THR A 93 -3.67 -2.75 4.24
C THR A 93 -3.81 -4.19 3.76
N ALA A 94 -2.93 -4.60 2.84
CA ALA A 94 -2.91 -5.91 2.20
C ALA A 94 -1.59 -6.65 2.52
N TRP A 95 -1.63 -7.58 3.48
CA TRP A 95 -0.44 -8.31 3.92
C TRP A 95 0.05 -9.29 2.85
N GLU A 96 1.32 -9.18 2.49
CA GLU A 96 1.98 -10.08 1.54
C GLU A 96 2.47 -11.33 2.28
N ILE A 97 3.30 -11.15 3.31
CA ILE A 97 4.19 -12.15 3.90
C ILE A 97 4.31 -11.91 5.40
N GLY A 98 4.60 -12.97 6.16
CA GLY A 98 5.03 -12.89 7.54
C GLY A 98 4.55 -14.05 8.37
N GLU A 99 5.17 -14.24 9.53
CA GLU A 99 4.52 -14.95 10.63
C GLU A 99 3.71 -13.90 11.41
N PRO A 100 2.38 -14.04 11.53
CA PRO A 100 1.55 -13.08 12.23
C PRO A 100 2.11 -12.75 13.62
N ASN A 101 2.09 -11.47 13.97
CA ASN A 101 2.63 -10.90 15.22
C ASN A 101 4.17 -10.92 15.40
N ILE A 102 4.95 -11.64 14.58
CA ILE A 102 6.43 -11.61 14.68
C ILE A 102 7.00 -10.52 13.76
N PHE A 103 6.86 -10.74 12.45
CA PHE A 103 7.24 -9.79 11.41
C PHE A 103 6.47 -10.12 10.14
N SER A 104 5.77 -9.12 9.61
CA SER A 104 4.99 -9.19 8.38
C SER A 104 5.25 -7.95 7.52
N SER A 105 5.13 -8.13 6.21
CA SER A 105 5.23 -7.06 5.20
C SER A 105 3.94 -6.97 4.39
N ALA A 106 3.55 -5.75 4.01
CA ALA A 106 2.31 -5.39 3.34
C ALA A 106 2.48 -4.28 2.30
N ASN A 107 1.50 -4.21 1.41
CA ASN A 107 1.18 -3.00 0.67
C ASN A 107 0.05 -2.26 1.42
N ALA A 108 0.01 -0.93 1.34
CA ALA A 108 -1.09 -0.14 1.86
C ALA A 108 -1.51 0.97 0.88
N ILE A 109 -2.80 1.31 0.89
CA ILE A 109 -3.33 2.50 0.23
C ILE A 109 -3.89 3.39 1.34
N LEU A 110 -3.39 4.62 1.44
CA LEU A 110 -3.98 5.70 2.23
C LEU A 110 -4.73 6.60 1.25
N SER A 111 -5.96 6.99 1.56
CA SER A 111 -6.72 7.93 0.74
C SER A 111 -7.49 8.94 1.59
N ARG A 112 -7.48 10.21 1.17
CA ARG A 112 -8.40 11.22 1.72
C ARG A 112 -9.86 10.97 1.32
N CYS A 113 -10.10 10.12 0.31
CA CYS A 113 -11.44 9.67 -0.08
C CYS A 113 -11.88 8.47 0.73
N LYS A 114 -13.20 8.27 0.81
CA LYS A 114 -13.80 7.05 1.33
C LYS A 114 -13.58 5.93 0.31
N PHE A 115 -13.20 4.75 0.79
CA PHE A 115 -13.23 3.54 -0.01
C PHE A 115 -14.69 3.08 -0.18
N LEU A 116 -15.17 3.01 -1.43
CA LEU A 116 -16.42 2.33 -1.78
C LEU A 116 -16.25 0.81 -1.64
N ASP A 117 -15.14 0.29 -2.15
CA ASP A 117 -14.71 -1.11 -1.95
C ASP A 117 -13.17 -1.17 -1.89
N ALA A 118 -12.64 -2.25 -1.33
CA ALA A 118 -11.22 -2.54 -1.35
C ALA A 118 -10.97 -4.05 -1.47
N LYS A 119 -10.12 -4.46 -2.41
CA LYS A 119 -9.84 -5.86 -2.73
C LYS A 119 -8.35 -6.15 -2.69
N VAL A 120 -8.02 -7.42 -2.54
CA VAL A 120 -6.65 -7.92 -2.73
C VAL A 120 -6.67 -9.19 -3.58
N LYS A 121 -5.78 -9.26 -4.57
CA LYS A 121 -5.53 -10.43 -5.42
C LYS A 121 -4.06 -10.80 -5.30
N ARG A 122 -3.75 -12.09 -5.32
CA ARG A 122 -2.35 -12.56 -5.25
C ARG A 122 -1.78 -12.66 -6.66
N LEU A 123 -0.58 -12.12 -6.85
CA LEU A 123 0.16 -12.30 -8.10
C LEU A 123 0.62 -13.75 -8.26
N PRO A 124 0.98 -14.16 -9.49
CA PRO A 124 1.70 -15.40 -9.73
C PRO A 124 2.91 -15.56 -8.79
N ARG A 125 3.07 -16.76 -8.25
CA ARG A 125 4.25 -17.09 -7.42
C ARG A 125 5.49 -17.15 -8.30
N VAL A 126 6.55 -16.50 -7.82
CA VAL A 126 7.89 -16.55 -8.39
C VAL A 126 8.89 -16.77 -7.28
N SER A 127 10.05 -17.33 -7.63
CA SER A 127 11.17 -17.45 -6.69
C SER A 127 11.87 -16.10 -6.57
N GLU A 128 11.84 -15.52 -5.38
CA GLU A 128 12.64 -14.34 -5.06
C GLU A 128 13.92 -14.80 -4.34
N SER A 129 15.07 -14.27 -4.75
CA SER A 129 16.37 -14.66 -4.17
C SER A 129 16.42 -14.37 -2.66
N PRO A 130 17.09 -15.20 -1.84
CA PRO A 130 17.16 -15.04 -0.38
C PRO A 130 17.40 -13.60 0.08
N ILE A 131 16.52 -13.11 0.95
CA ILE A 131 16.77 -11.88 1.70
C ILE A 131 17.59 -12.25 2.94
N ARG A 132 18.57 -11.40 3.26
CA ARG A 132 19.30 -11.50 4.53
C ARG A 132 18.40 -11.01 5.65
N VAL A 133 18.13 -11.87 6.63
CA VAL A 133 17.48 -11.49 7.89
C VAL A 133 18.52 -11.69 8.98
N GLY A 134 19.16 -10.59 9.40
CA GLY A 134 20.40 -10.66 10.17
C GLY A 134 21.53 -11.33 9.39
N ALA A 135 22.23 -12.27 10.04
CA ALA A 135 23.37 -12.98 9.44
C ALA A 135 22.96 -14.10 8.44
N GLU A 136 21.73 -14.58 8.48
CA GLU A 136 21.27 -15.73 7.69
C GLU A 136 20.70 -15.32 6.32
N LYS A 137 21.06 -16.06 5.27
CA LYS A 137 20.35 -16.04 3.98
C LYS A 137 19.22 -17.06 4.01
N LYS A 138 17.98 -16.64 4.27
CA LYS A 138 16.81 -17.51 4.14
C LYS A 138 16.12 -17.29 2.80
N ALA A 139 15.87 -18.38 2.07
CA ALA A 139 15.03 -18.37 0.86
C ALA A 139 13.57 -18.15 1.27
N ILE A 140 13.15 -16.89 1.36
CA ILE A 140 11.78 -16.50 1.65
C ILE A 140 11.06 -16.38 0.30
N SER A 141 9.98 -17.12 0.09
CA SER A 141 9.15 -16.99 -1.12
C SER A 141 8.14 -15.87 -0.94
N PHE A 142 8.28 -14.80 -1.72
CA PHE A 142 7.42 -13.63 -1.63
C PHE A 142 6.15 -13.83 -2.47
N ARG A 143 5.00 -14.06 -1.81
CA ARG A 143 3.71 -14.10 -2.53
C ARG A 143 3.11 -12.70 -2.63
N ARG A 144 3.68 -11.90 -3.52
CA ARG A 144 3.26 -10.53 -3.83
C ARG A 144 1.76 -10.39 -4.12
N ASN A 145 1.20 -9.22 -3.86
CA ASN A 145 -0.22 -8.94 -4.07
C ASN A 145 -0.47 -7.66 -4.88
N VAL A 146 -1.64 -7.62 -5.51
CA VAL A 146 -2.25 -6.41 -6.06
C VAL A 146 -3.37 -6.03 -5.12
N GLN A 147 -3.31 -4.81 -4.60
CA GLN A 147 -4.34 -4.18 -3.81
C GLN A 147 -5.14 -3.23 -4.70
N LEU A 148 -6.47 -3.27 -4.59
CA LEU A 148 -7.39 -2.31 -5.21
C LEU A 148 -8.09 -1.51 -4.12
N ALA A 149 -8.22 -0.21 -4.33
CA ALA A 149 -9.18 0.66 -3.66
C ALA A 149 -10.07 1.33 -4.71
N HIS A 150 -11.39 1.15 -4.62
CA HIS A 150 -12.37 1.87 -5.44
C HIS A 150 -12.78 3.13 -4.67
N LEU A 151 -12.51 4.31 -5.24
CA LEU A 151 -12.76 5.62 -4.62
C LEU A 151 -13.92 6.33 -5.30
N GLU A 152 -14.65 7.12 -4.51
CA GLU A 152 -15.62 8.10 -5.01
C GLU A 152 -15.02 9.50 -4.87
N ILE A 153 -15.00 10.26 -5.96
CA ILE A 153 -14.68 11.68 -5.99
C ILE A 153 -16.01 12.43 -6.18
N PRO A 154 -16.49 13.21 -5.18
CA PRO A 154 -17.75 13.92 -5.27
C PRO A 154 -17.88 14.71 -6.58
N GLU A 155 -19.02 14.58 -7.27
CA GLU A 155 -19.33 15.30 -8.52
C GLU A 155 -18.36 15.08 -9.71
N ARG A 156 -17.33 14.23 -9.57
CA ARG A 156 -16.32 13.93 -10.60
C ARG A 156 -16.32 12.48 -11.06
N GLY A 157 -16.89 11.56 -10.28
CA GLY A 157 -16.99 10.15 -10.62
C GLY A 157 -16.15 9.25 -9.71
N LYS A 158 -15.80 8.07 -10.21
CA LYS A 158 -15.15 6.99 -9.47
C LYS A 158 -13.81 6.62 -10.09
N ILE A 159 -12.85 6.26 -9.26
CA ILE A 159 -11.53 5.83 -9.71
C ILE A 159 -11.08 4.56 -9.01
N ASN A 160 -10.54 3.62 -9.79
CA ASN A 160 -9.83 2.45 -9.28
C ASN A 160 -8.35 2.79 -9.07
N VAL A 161 -7.89 2.59 -7.83
CA VAL A 161 -6.49 2.78 -7.44
C VAL A 161 -5.87 1.43 -7.16
N TYR A 162 -4.83 1.09 -7.92
CA TYR A 162 -4.06 -0.14 -7.76
C TYR A 162 -2.72 0.14 -7.08
N ASN A 163 -2.37 -0.68 -6.08
CA ASN A 163 -1.04 -0.72 -5.48
C ASN A 163 -0.49 -2.15 -5.57
N THR A 164 0.79 -2.30 -5.90
CA THR A 164 1.47 -3.59 -6.06
C THR A 164 2.96 -3.44 -5.81
N HIS A 165 3.62 -4.50 -5.36
CA HIS A 165 5.08 -4.58 -5.32
C HIS A 165 5.51 -5.84 -6.09
N LEU A 166 6.04 -5.64 -7.30
CA LEU A 166 6.58 -6.76 -8.09
C LEU A 166 7.88 -7.30 -7.46
N CYS A 167 8.21 -8.55 -7.74
CA CYS A 167 9.41 -9.20 -7.24
C CYS A 167 10.68 -8.46 -7.67
N ALA A 168 11.48 -8.06 -6.69
CA ALA A 168 12.71 -7.30 -6.89
C ALA A 168 13.86 -8.23 -7.32
N ARG A 169 13.95 -9.44 -6.73
CA ARG A 169 15.07 -10.38 -6.91
C ARG A 169 14.72 -11.72 -7.58
N CYS A 170 13.77 -11.73 -8.51
CA CYS A 170 13.61 -12.82 -9.48
C CYS A 170 14.39 -12.55 -10.77
N ASP A 171 14.40 -13.55 -11.65
CA ASP A 171 14.78 -13.40 -13.05
C ASP A 171 13.78 -12.53 -13.84
N LYS A 172 14.14 -12.22 -15.09
CA LYS A 172 13.30 -11.44 -16.01
C LYS A 172 11.94 -12.10 -16.23
N ASP A 173 11.93 -13.42 -16.40
CA ASP A 173 10.75 -14.18 -16.78
C ASP A 173 9.75 -14.29 -15.63
N GLY A 174 10.23 -14.42 -14.39
CA GLY A 174 9.42 -14.27 -13.18
C GLY A 174 8.79 -12.88 -13.08
N ARG A 175 9.55 -11.81 -13.35
CA ARG A 175 8.99 -10.45 -13.28
C ARG A 175 7.96 -10.21 -14.39
N ALA A 176 8.23 -10.68 -15.60
CA ALA A 176 7.29 -10.64 -16.72
C ALA A 176 5.99 -11.38 -16.39
N LYS A 177 6.08 -12.59 -15.86
CA LYS A 177 4.92 -13.39 -15.40
C LYS A 177 4.09 -12.68 -14.32
N GLN A 178 4.73 -11.91 -13.43
CA GLN A 178 3.99 -11.09 -12.45
C GLN A 178 3.35 -9.86 -13.07
N LEU A 179 3.97 -9.24 -14.07
CA LEU A 179 3.38 -8.13 -14.83
C LEU A 179 2.18 -8.61 -15.67
N GLU A 180 2.29 -9.74 -16.35
CA GLU A 180 1.19 -10.38 -17.08
C GLU A 180 0.00 -10.66 -16.15
N GLY A 181 0.26 -11.35 -15.03
CA GLY A 181 -0.78 -11.62 -14.02
C GLY A 181 -1.36 -10.35 -13.36
N LEU A 182 -0.59 -9.27 -13.25
CA LEU A 182 -1.08 -7.96 -12.81
C LEU A 182 -2.07 -7.39 -13.82
N LEU A 183 -1.73 -7.41 -15.11
CA LEU A 183 -2.59 -6.89 -16.18
C LEU A 183 -3.87 -7.71 -16.34
N GLU A 184 -3.78 -9.05 -16.25
CA GLU A 184 -4.97 -9.93 -16.20
C GLU A 184 -5.90 -9.58 -15.02
N ILE A 185 -5.32 -9.34 -13.83
CA ILE A 185 -6.06 -8.95 -12.63
C ILE A 185 -6.72 -7.58 -12.80
N ILE A 186 -6.01 -6.59 -13.35
CA ILE A 186 -6.55 -5.24 -13.61
C ILE A 186 -7.69 -5.34 -14.61
N ASN A 187 -7.48 -5.95 -15.78
CA ASN A 187 -8.51 -6.10 -16.82
C ASN A 187 -9.76 -6.82 -16.29
N SER A 188 -9.59 -7.88 -15.49
CA SER A 188 -10.71 -8.58 -14.84
C SER A 188 -11.42 -7.72 -13.78
N LEU A 189 -10.72 -6.79 -13.12
CA LEU A 189 -11.31 -5.93 -12.11
C LEU A 189 -12.02 -4.73 -12.74
N GLU A 190 -11.44 -4.06 -13.74
CA GLU A 190 -12.09 -2.99 -14.51
C GLU A 190 -13.36 -3.49 -15.23
N THR A 191 -13.35 -4.72 -15.75
CA THR A 191 -14.56 -5.32 -16.36
C THR A 191 -15.68 -5.53 -15.33
N ALA A 192 -15.35 -5.73 -14.04
CA ALA A 192 -16.32 -6.07 -12.99
C ALA A 192 -16.72 -4.88 -12.09
N ILE A 193 -15.85 -3.89 -11.95
CA ILE A 193 -16.02 -2.61 -11.27
C ILE A 193 -15.23 -1.60 -12.09
N PRO A 194 -15.80 -0.99 -13.13
CA PRO A 194 -15.10 0.04 -13.90
C PRO A 194 -14.88 1.30 -13.04
N GLY A 195 -13.77 1.98 -13.28
CA GLY A 195 -13.68 3.43 -13.04
C GLY A 195 -14.54 4.21 -14.04
N ASP A 196 -14.78 5.49 -13.77
CA ASP A 196 -15.42 6.43 -14.71
C ASP A 196 -14.38 7.06 -15.66
#